data_AF-A0A327QI29-F1
#
_entry.id   AF-A0A327QI29-F1
#
_cell.length_a   1.000
_cell.length_b   1.000
_cell.length_c   1.000
_cell.angle_alpha   90.00
_cell.angle_beta   90.00
_cell.angle_gamma   90.00
#
_symmetry.space_group_name_H-M   'P 1'
#
loop_
_entity.id
_entity.type
_entity.pdbx_description
1 polymer ?
#
loop_
_entity_poly.entity_id
_entity_poly.type
_entity_poly.pdbx_seq_one_letter_code
_entity_poly.pdbx_strand_id
1 'polypeptide(L)'
;MLHTELMALQHSRTYIDYAEVSTAKPFLQANTEEFSFQEIRKDHTIPCFAKDNEPLISHCDFIDATTEIITDLFKGETILSPTIRLSHPIKG
;
A
#
# COMPACT_ATOMS: atom_id res chain seq x y z
N MET A 1 -2.85 -5.45 34.27
CA MET A 1 -2.33 -4.12 33.89
C MET A 1 -1.07 -4.16 33.00
N LEU A 2 -0.60 -5.33 32.52
CA LEU A 2 0.56 -5.39 31.60
C LEU A 2 0.19 -5.69 30.13
N HIS A 3 -1.06 -6.08 29.84
CA HIS A 3 -1.46 -6.54 28.50
C HIS A 3 -1.89 -5.39 27.58
N THR A 4 -2.32 -4.27 28.15
CA THR A 4 -2.80 -3.10 27.40
C THR A 4 -1.66 -2.25 26.83
N GLU A 5 -0.48 -2.27 27.47
CA GLU A 5 0.68 -1.48 27.02
C GLU A 5 1.39 -2.07 25.80
N LEU A 6 1.24 -3.37 25.53
CA LEU A 6 1.80 -4.01 24.33
C LEU A 6 1.06 -3.66 23.03
N MET A 7 -0.16 -3.12 23.11
CA MET A 7 -0.91 -2.67 21.92
C MET A 7 -0.60 -1.22 21.52
N ALA A 8 0.17 -0.49 22.34
CA ALA A 8 0.47 0.94 22.13
C ALA A 8 1.70 1.19 21.21
N LEU A 9 2.36 0.14 20.72
CA LEU A 9 3.46 0.23 19.75
C LEU A 9 2.98 0.11 18.30
N GLN A 10 1.74 0.52 18.00
CA GLN A 10 1.27 0.60 16.63
C GLN A 10 1.89 1.83 15.96
N HIS A 11 3.11 1.62 15.47
CA HIS A 11 3.87 2.40 14.51
C HIS A 11 3.17 3.70 14.06
N SER A 12 3.65 4.82 14.58
CA SER A 12 3.59 6.10 13.87
C SER A 12 4.43 5.96 12.60
N ARG A 13 3.92 5.26 11.57
CA ARG A 13 4.47 5.30 10.22
C ARG A 13 4.19 6.70 9.70
N THR A 14 5.23 7.52 9.60
CA THR A 14 5.17 8.77 8.84
C THR A 14 5.02 8.40 7.37
N TYR A 15 3.81 8.53 6.84
CA TYR A 15 3.51 8.15 5.47
C TYR A 15 4.05 9.18 4.49
N ILE A 16 4.54 8.70 3.34
CA ILE A 16 5.05 9.55 2.27
C ILE A 16 3.86 10.17 1.56
N ASP A 17 3.86 11.50 1.44
CA ASP A 17 2.81 12.22 0.73
C ASP A 17 3.11 12.20 -0.78
N TYR A 18 2.17 11.66 -1.55
CA TYR A 18 2.33 11.38 -2.99
C TYR A 18 1.84 12.57 -3.82
N ALA A 19 2.76 13.35 -4.42
CA ALA A 19 2.41 14.62 -5.07
C ALA A 19 2.42 14.58 -6.61
N GLU A 20 3.38 13.92 -7.26
CA GLU A 20 3.52 13.95 -8.73
C GLU A 20 3.31 12.56 -9.35
N VAL A 21 2.41 12.47 -10.33
CA VAL A 21 2.10 11.22 -11.06
C VAL A 21 2.62 11.27 -12.50
N SER A 22 3.01 10.12 -13.04
CA SER A 22 3.43 10.00 -14.44
C SER A 22 2.26 10.28 -15.40
N THR A 23 2.54 11.00 -16.49
CA THR A 23 1.59 11.24 -17.60
C THR A 23 1.62 10.13 -18.66
N ALA A 24 2.51 9.15 -18.51
CA ALA A 24 2.63 8.05 -19.44
C ALA A 24 1.40 7.13 -19.40
N LYS A 25 1.09 6.50 -20.54
CA LYS A 25 0.03 5.49 -20.60
C LYS A 25 0.39 4.30 -19.68
N PRO A 26 -0.51 3.84 -18.79
CA PRO A 26 -0.21 2.72 -17.90
C PRO A 26 0.07 1.43 -18.67
N PHE A 27 1.03 0.65 -18.20
CA PHE A 27 1.42 -0.63 -18.81
C PHE A 27 0.34 -1.72 -18.63
N LEU A 28 -0.25 -1.83 -17.42
CA LEU A 28 -1.22 -2.86 -17.07
C LEU A 28 -2.66 -2.32 -17.08
N GLN A 29 -3.20 -1.95 -18.25
CA GLN A 29 -4.58 -1.43 -18.34
C GLN A 29 -5.65 -2.51 -18.52
N ALA A 30 -5.33 -3.64 -19.17
CA ALA A 30 -6.32 -4.68 -19.39
C ALA A 30 -6.70 -5.35 -18.06
N ASN A 31 -7.99 -5.47 -17.78
CA ASN A 31 -8.56 -6.15 -16.60
C ASN A 31 -8.17 -5.56 -15.23
N THR A 32 -7.77 -4.29 -15.18
CA THR A 32 -7.49 -3.57 -13.93
C THR A 32 -8.16 -2.20 -13.91
N GLU A 33 -8.51 -1.77 -12.71
CA GLU A 33 -9.04 -0.43 -12.42
C GLU A 33 -7.98 0.38 -11.68
N GLU A 34 -8.03 1.70 -11.85
CA GLU A 34 -7.12 2.61 -11.16
C GLU A 34 -7.67 2.96 -9.78
N PHE A 35 -6.79 2.99 -8.79
CA PHE A 35 -7.16 3.33 -7.42
C PHE A 35 -6.18 4.34 -6.84
N SER A 36 -6.67 5.22 -5.97
CA SER A 36 -5.76 6.05 -5.17
C SER A 36 -5.17 5.26 -4.00
N PHE A 37 -4.00 5.66 -3.53
CA PHE A 37 -3.40 5.03 -2.35
C PHE A 37 -4.29 5.18 -1.11
N GLN A 38 -4.94 6.34 -0.96
CA GLN A 38 -5.85 6.64 0.15
C GLN A 38 -7.10 5.75 0.11
N GLU A 39 -7.66 5.50 -1.07
CA GLU A 39 -8.81 4.61 -1.27
C GLU A 39 -8.48 3.17 -0.88
N ILE A 40 -7.40 2.60 -1.44
CA ILE A 40 -7.02 1.21 -1.10
C ILE A 40 -6.68 1.05 0.38
N ARG A 41 -6.21 2.11 1.04
CA ARG A 41 -5.90 2.09 2.47
C ARG A 41 -7.14 2.13 3.34
N LYS A 42 -8.11 2.94 2.96
CA LYS A 42 -9.30 3.20 3.76
C LYS A 42 -10.39 2.15 3.52
N ASP A 43 -10.59 1.77 2.27
CA ASP A 43 -11.79 1.07 1.83
C ASP A 43 -11.53 -0.42 1.52
N HIS A 44 -10.28 -0.83 1.30
CA HIS A 44 -9.96 -2.23 1.00
C HIS A 44 -9.58 -3.00 2.26
N THR A 45 -10.08 -4.23 2.38
CA THR A 45 -9.75 -5.13 3.50
C THR A 45 -8.57 -6.02 3.14
N ILE A 46 -7.75 -6.34 4.14
CA ILE A 46 -6.69 -7.34 3.99
C ILE A 46 -7.33 -8.71 4.23
N PRO A 47 -7.38 -9.60 3.23
CA PRO A 47 -7.91 -10.93 3.42
C PRO A 47 -7.01 -11.74 4.36
N CYS A 48 -7.54 -12.83 4.91
CA CYS A 48 -6.77 -13.78 5.69
C CYS A 48 -6.92 -15.19 5.12
N PHE A 49 -5.95 -16.07 5.43
CA PHE A 49 -6.05 -17.48 5.11
C PHE A 49 -7.17 -18.12 5.95
N ALA A 50 -8.11 -18.79 5.28
CA ALA A 50 -9.29 -19.36 5.95
C ALA A 50 -8.97 -20.44 7.00
N LYS A 51 -7.78 -21.03 6.97
CA LYS A 51 -7.37 -22.13 7.86
C LYS A 51 -6.96 -21.62 9.25
N ASP A 52 -6.25 -20.51 9.31
CA ASP A 52 -5.54 -20.02 10.50
C ASP A 52 -5.78 -18.51 10.76
N ASN A 53 -6.55 -17.84 9.92
CA ASN A 53 -6.81 -16.39 9.95
C ASN A 53 -5.53 -15.54 9.88
N GLU A 54 -4.44 -16.08 9.31
CA GLU A 54 -3.25 -15.27 9.08
C GLU A 54 -3.50 -14.25 7.96
N PRO A 55 -3.21 -12.95 8.17
CA PRO A 55 -3.44 -11.93 7.16
C PRO A 55 -2.51 -12.13 5.96
N LEU A 56 -3.05 -11.88 4.77
CA LEU A 56 -2.24 -11.79 3.56
C LEU A 56 -1.42 -10.48 3.58
N ILE A 57 -0.49 -10.37 2.64
CA ILE A 57 0.31 -9.15 2.46
C ILE A 57 -0.61 -7.98 2.13
N SER A 58 -0.47 -6.90 2.89
CA SER A 58 -1.13 -5.62 2.62
C SER A 58 -0.52 -4.94 1.39
N HIS A 59 -1.35 -4.58 0.41
CA HIS A 59 -0.92 -3.75 -0.72
C HIS A 59 -0.30 -2.43 -0.25
N CYS A 60 -0.89 -1.81 0.78
CA CYS A 60 -0.41 -0.54 1.31
C CYS A 60 0.97 -0.68 1.94
N ASP A 61 1.18 -1.73 2.75
CA ASP A 61 2.48 -1.93 3.40
C ASP A 61 3.57 -2.27 2.38
N PHE A 62 3.23 -3.04 1.34
CA PHE A 62 4.16 -3.34 0.26
C PHE A 62 4.58 -2.06 -0.49
N ILE A 63 3.61 -1.20 -0.84
CA ILE A 63 3.87 0.06 -1.53
C ILE A 63 4.69 1.01 -0.66
N ASP A 64 4.36 1.17 0.62
CA ASP A 64 5.09 2.01 1.57
C ASP A 64 6.55 1.53 1.72
N ALA A 65 6.76 0.24 1.98
CA ALA A 65 8.10 -0.33 2.14
C ALA A 65 8.92 -0.21 0.85
N THR A 66 8.30 -0.41 -0.32
CA THR A 66 8.97 -0.22 -1.61
C THR A 66 9.36 1.24 -1.79
N THR A 67 8.47 2.18 -1.45
CA THR A 67 8.73 3.62 -1.58
C THR A 67 9.88 4.04 -0.66
N GLU A 68 9.91 3.56 0.58
CA GLU A 68 11.00 3.83 1.52
C GLU A 68 12.35 3.34 0.98
N ILE A 69 12.40 2.11 0.45
CA ILE A 69 13.62 1.52 -0.10
C ILE A 69 14.10 2.31 -1.34
N ILE A 70 13.22 2.65 -2.28
CA ILE A 70 13.65 3.40 -3.48
C ILE A 70 14.08 4.82 -3.12
N THR A 71 13.44 5.47 -2.15
CA THR A 71 13.86 6.80 -1.69
C THR A 71 15.23 6.77 -1.03
N ASP A 72 15.55 5.72 -0.27
CA ASP A 72 16.89 5.56 0.32
C ASP A 72 17.95 5.17 -0.73
N LEU A 73 17.62 4.35 -1.71
CA LEU A 73 18.59 3.93 -2.73
C LEU A 73 18.88 5.02 -3.77
N PHE A 74 17.87 5.78 -4.19
CA PHE A 74 17.97 6.78 -5.26
C PHE A 74 17.96 8.21 -4.69
N LYS A 75 18.87 8.48 -3.74
CA LYS A 75 19.00 9.80 -3.10
C LYS A 75 19.29 10.88 -4.14
N GLY A 76 18.50 11.95 -4.11
CA GLY A 76 18.64 13.10 -5.01
C GLY A 76 17.82 13.00 -6.31
N GLU A 77 17.20 11.86 -6.58
CA GLU A 77 16.23 11.72 -7.66
C GLU A 77 14.83 12.12 -7.19
N THR A 78 14.01 12.59 -8.13
CA THR A 78 12.58 12.81 -7.88
C THR A 78 11.84 11.50 -8.09
N ILE A 79 11.37 10.90 -7.01
CA ILE A 79 10.53 9.71 -7.05
C ILE A 79 9.08 10.14 -7.29
N LEU A 80 8.50 9.67 -8.39
CA LEU A 80 7.09 9.90 -8.70
C LEU A 80 6.19 8.97 -7.87
N SER A 81 4.97 9.43 -7.63
CA SER A 81 3.89 8.64 -7.02
C SER A 81 3.57 7.40 -7.84
N PRO A 82 3.30 6.25 -7.19
CA PRO A 82 3.02 5.01 -7.88
C PRO A 82 1.69 5.08 -8.64
N THR A 83 1.64 4.54 -9.85
CA THR A 83 0.38 4.23 -10.55
C THR A 83 -0.18 2.93 -10.01
N ILE A 84 -1.22 3.01 -9.17
CA ILE A 84 -1.81 1.85 -8.51
C ILE A 84 -2.98 1.34 -9.35
N ARG A 85 -2.89 0.07 -9.75
CA ARG A 85 -3.96 -0.61 -10.50
C ARG A 85 -4.19 -1.99 -9.93
N LEU A 86 -5.44 -2.29 -9.59
CA LEU A 86 -5.86 -3.57 -9.01
C LEU A 86 -6.89 -4.23 -9.92
N SER A 87 -7.00 -5.55 -9.84
CA SER A 87 -8.13 -6.27 -10.43
C SER A 87 -9.42 -5.92 -9.71
N HIS A 88 -10.56 -6.34 -10.28
CA HIS A 88 -11.85 -6.17 -9.62
C HIS A 88 -11.86 -6.77 -8.20
N PRO A 89 -12.58 -6.14 -7.25
CA PRO A 89 -12.72 -6.65 -5.90
C PRO A 89 -13.22 -8.10 -5.92
N ILE A 90 -12.54 -8.99 -5.20
CA ILE A 90 -13.05 -10.34 -4.96
C ILE A 90 -14.18 -10.20 -3.93
N LYS A 91 -15.42 -10.33 -4.39
CA LYS A 91 -16.57 -10.48 -3.50
C LYS A 91 -16.54 -11.92 -2.94
N GLY A 92 -16.11 -12.05 -1.69
CA GLY A 92 -16.29 -13.25 -0.87
C GLY A 92 -17.62 -13.20 -0.14
#